data_AF-A0A522R6C9-F1
#
_entry.id   AF-A0A522R6C9-F1
#
_cell.length_a   1.000
_cell.length_b   1.000
_cell.length_c   1.000
_cell.angle_alpha   90.00
_cell.angle_beta   90.00
_cell.angle_gamma   90.00
#
_symmetry.space_group_name_H-M   'P 1'
#
loop_
_entity.id
_entity.type
_entity.pdbx_description
1 polymer ?
#
loop_
_entity_poly.entity_id
_entity_poly.type
_entity_poly.pdbx_seq_one_letter_code
_entity_poly.pdbx_strand_id
1 'polypeptide(L)'
;MIIAFSRGLRGVFVAVMLFIGPFSAAQSRIPISVKTGYDPGSIPEIMNTIPVGFTFKFSGNQELSTRGFLNGRIRWSSLEISSQQGTIYNGQFTFDRGKVWDNNHQAAFKIKIDGRTVSCNLSLPYAEHIRFNLYTDSLK
;
A
#
# COMPACT_ATOMS: atom_id res chain seq x y z
N MET A 1 2.19 -34.08 -64.81
CA MET A 1 3.28 -33.19 -64.34
C MET A 1 3.14 -33.06 -62.82
N ILE A 2 3.88 -33.88 -62.07
CA ILE A 2 3.78 -33.96 -60.60
C ILE A 2 4.77 -32.95 -60.03
N ILE A 3 4.27 -31.93 -59.35
CA ILE A 3 5.09 -30.88 -58.73
C ILE A 3 5.65 -31.44 -57.42
N ALA A 4 6.94 -31.76 -57.41
CA ALA A 4 7.66 -32.20 -56.22
C ALA A 4 7.92 -31.00 -55.30
N PHE A 5 7.20 -30.94 -54.17
CA PHE A 5 7.46 -29.97 -53.11
C PHE A 5 8.72 -30.38 -52.33
N SER A 6 9.78 -29.57 -52.43
CA SER A 6 11.06 -29.80 -51.76
C SER A 6 10.92 -29.61 -50.25
N ARG A 7 11.52 -30.53 -49.49
CA ARG A 7 11.45 -30.65 -48.02
C ARG A 7 12.16 -29.52 -47.24
N GLY A 8 12.79 -28.55 -47.92
CA GLY A 8 13.60 -27.49 -47.29
C GLY A 8 12.83 -26.25 -46.82
N LEU A 9 11.61 -26.02 -47.31
CA LEU A 9 10.91 -24.75 -47.06
C LEU A 9 10.09 -24.71 -45.75
N ARG A 10 9.86 -25.87 -45.12
CA ARG A 10 9.03 -25.98 -43.92
C ARG A 10 9.71 -25.50 -42.64
N GLY A 11 11.04 -25.55 -42.57
CA GLY A 11 11.81 -25.13 -41.39
C GLY A 11 11.91 -23.61 -41.22
N VAL A 12 11.92 -22.86 -42.32
CA VAL A 12 12.09 -21.40 -42.30
C VAL A 12 10.82 -20.69 -41.83
N PHE A 13 9.63 -21.21 -42.17
CA PHE A 13 8.36 -20.61 -41.77
C PHE A 13 8.08 -20.72 -40.26
N VAL A 14 8.55 -21.78 -39.59
CA VAL A 14 8.39 -21.94 -38.14
C VAL A 14 9.33 -21.01 -37.36
N ALA A 15 10.53 -20.74 -37.88
CA ALA A 15 11.51 -19.88 -37.22
C ALA A 15 11.09 -18.39 -37.20
N VAL A 16 10.32 -17.92 -38.19
CA VAL A 16 9.86 -16.52 -38.26
C VAL A 16 8.66 -16.26 -37.32
N MET A 17 7.80 -17.25 -37.06
CA MET A 17 6.68 -17.09 -36.12
C MET A 17 7.11 -17.01 -34.65
N LEU A 18 8.30 -17.49 -34.30
CA LEU A 18 8.84 -17.44 -32.94
C LEU A 18 9.41 -16.07 -32.55
N PHE A 19 9.60 -15.16 -33.52
CA PHE A 19 10.08 -13.79 -33.28
C PHE A 19 8.95 -12.75 -33.18
N ILE A 20 7.71 -13.12 -33.45
CA ILE A 20 6.52 -12.28 -33.23
C ILE A 20 5.88 -12.66 -31.88
N GLY A 21 6.72 -12.89 -30.87
CA GLY A 21 6.26 -13.08 -29.50
C GLY A 21 5.40 -11.86 -29.11
N PRO A 22 4.20 -12.07 -28.53
CA PRO A 22 3.36 -10.95 -28.17
C PRO A 22 4.14 -10.10 -27.19
N PHE A 23 4.43 -8.86 -27.59
CA PHE A 23 4.68 -7.78 -26.65
C PHE A 23 3.46 -7.76 -25.73
N SER A 24 3.53 -8.49 -24.61
CA SER A 24 2.62 -8.30 -23.50
C SER A 24 2.85 -6.87 -23.04
N ALA A 25 2.04 -5.96 -23.56
CA ALA A 25 1.94 -4.61 -23.05
C ALA A 25 1.62 -4.75 -21.57
N ALA A 26 2.63 -4.53 -20.73
CA ALA A 26 2.45 -4.36 -19.30
C ALA A 26 1.53 -3.15 -19.15
N GLN A 27 0.22 -3.40 -19.04
CA GLN A 27 -0.78 -2.36 -18.85
C GLN A 27 -0.33 -1.55 -17.64
N SER A 28 -0.07 -0.26 -17.85
CA SER A 28 0.28 0.66 -16.78
C SER A 28 -0.85 0.60 -15.75
N ARG A 29 -0.59 -0.01 -14.59
CA ARG A 29 -1.59 -0.13 -13.53
C ARG A 29 -1.76 1.24 -12.89
N ILE A 30 -2.79 1.94 -13.31
CA ILE A 30 -3.10 3.27 -12.79
C ILE A 30 -3.77 3.09 -11.42
N PRO A 31 -3.15 3.53 -10.30
CA PRO A 31 -3.81 3.56 -9.01
C PRO A 31 -4.88 4.67 -9.05
N ILE A 32 -6.11 4.31 -8.72
CA ILE A 32 -7.27 5.21 -8.69
C ILE A 32 -7.51 5.73 -7.28
N SER A 33 -7.40 4.86 -6.29
CA SER A 33 -7.75 5.17 -4.91
C SER A 33 -6.86 4.39 -3.96
N VAL A 34 -6.58 5.01 -2.81
CA VAL A 34 -5.87 4.37 -1.70
C VAL A 34 -6.74 4.45 -0.46
N LYS A 35 -6.95 3.29 0.16
CA LYS A 35 -7.49 3.20 1.52
C LYS A 35 -6.34 2.95 2.47
N THR A 36 -6.40 3.56 3.64
CA THR A 36 -5.44 3.36 4.71
C THR A 36 -6.13 2.77 5.93
N GLY A 37 -5.38 2.00 6.70
CA GLY A 37 -5.82 1.43 7.96
C GLY A 37 -4.61 1.16 8.86
N TYR A 38 -4.88 0.95 10.15
CA TYR A 38 -3.88 0.60 11.15
C TYR A 38 -4.28 -0.66 11.89
N ASP A 39 -3.32 -1.28 12.57
CA ASP A 39 -3.57 -2.48 13.36
C ASP A 39 -4.46 -2.18 14.58
N PRO A 40 -5.68 -2.75 14.67
CA PRO A 40 -6.59 -2.49 15.78
C PRO A 40 -6.08 -3.01 17.13
N GLY A 41 -5.06 -3.88 17.16
CA GLY A 41 -4.37 -4.25 18.40
C GLY A 41 -3.45 -3.17 18.95
N SER A 42 -3.24 -2.08 18.21
CA SER A 42 -2.42 -0.95 18.64
C SER A 42 -3.20 0.00 19.53
N ILE A 43 -2.48 0.69 20.41
CA ILE A 43 -3.04 1.68 21.34
C ILE A 43 -2.46 3.06 21.01
N PRO A 44 -2.86 3.70 19.90
CA PRO A 44 -2.33 4.99 19.47
C PRO A 44 -2.63 6.14 20.45
N GLU A 45 -3.59 5.96 21.37
CA GLU A 45 -3.86 6.90 22.45
C GLU A 45 -2.67 7.03 23.41
N ILE A 46 -1.93 5.93 23.59
CA ILE A 46 -0.77 5.87 24.50
C ILE A 46 0.53 5.91 23.69
N MET A 47 0.63 5.12 22.62
CA MET A 47 1.84 4.96 21.81
C MET A 47 1.82 5.86 20.57
N ASN A 48 2.98 6.40 20.22
CA ASN A 48 3.15 7.23 19.01
C ASN A 48 3.57 6.43 17.77
N THR A 49 3.69 5.11 17.90
CA THR A 49 4.10 4.23 16.80
C THR A 49 3.08 3.13 16.63
N ILE A 50 2.57 2.99 15.41
CA ILE A 50 1.56 1.99 15.06
C ILE A 50 1.88 1.31 13.72
N PRO A 51 1.55 0.03 13.56
CA PRO A 51 1.55 -0.61 12.25
C PRO A 51 0.44 -0.04 11.38
N VAL A 52 0.77 0.36 10.16
CA VAL A 52 -0.16 0.88 9.16
C VAL A 52 -0.08 0.08 7.87
N GLY A 53 -1.14 0.14 7.09
CA GLY A 53 -1.19 -0.44 5.76
C GLY A 53 -1.97 0.40 4.77
N PHE A 54 -1.68 0.18 3.50
CA PHE A 54 -2.34 0.83 2.38
C PHE A 54 -2.88 -0.21 1.40
N THR A 55 -4.15 -0.05 1.01
CA THR A 55 -4.81 -0.85 -0.02
C THR A 55 -5.06 0.03 -1.23
N PHE A 56 -4.42 -0.30 -2.35
CA PHE A 56 -4.50 0.41 -3.62
C PHE A 56 -5.53 -0.26 -4.53
N LYS A 57 -6.50 0.52 -5.02
CA LYS A 57 -7.43 0.10 -6.06
C LYS A 57 -6.95 0.60 -7.41
N PHE A 58 -6.77 -0.29 -8.37
CA PHE A 58 -6.31 0.03 -9.73
C PHE A 58 -7.46 0.03 -10.74
N SER A 59 -7.24 0.67 -11.88
CA SER A 59 -8.23 0.81 -12.97
C SER A 59 -8.80 -0.48 -13.57
N GLY A 60 -8.25 -1.64 -13.23
CA GLY A 60 -8.74 -2.96 -13.64
C GLY A 60 -9.48 -3.73 -12.54
N ASN A 61 -10.03 -3.04 -11.52
CA ASN A 61 -10.66 -3.65 -10.34
C ASN A 61 -9.72 -4.54 -9.50
N GLN A 62 -8.40 -4.42 -9.73
CA GLN A 62 -7.41 -5.11 -8.93
C GLN A 62 -7.16 -4.32 -7.64
N GLU A 63 -7.16 -5.04 -6.52
CA GLU A 63 -6.78 -4.50 -5.23
C GLU A 63 -5.46 -5.11 -4.80
N LEU A 64 -4.50 -4.28 -4.43
CA LEU A 64 -3.23 -4.74 -3.86
C LEU A 64 -2.95 -3.98 -2.57
N SER A 65 -2.51 -4.71 -1.56
CA SER A 65 -2.17 -4.14 -0.26
C SER A 65 -0.68 -4.21 0.01
N THR A 66 -0.24 -3.40 0.96
CA THR A 66 1.12 -3.45 1.53
C THR A 66 1.34 -4.70 2.39
N ARG A 67 2.59 -5.17 2.42
CA ARG A 67 3.05 -6.23 3.33
C ARG A 67 3.00 -5.79 4.79
N GLY A 68 3.10 -6.74 5.72
CA GLY A 68 3.02 -6.47 7.16
C GLY A 68 1.58 -6.62 7.64
N PHE A 69 1.04 -5.60 8.30
CA PHE A 69 -0.31 -5.61 8.88
C PHE A 69 -1.40 -6.16 7.93
N LEU A 70 -1.44 -5.69 6.68
CA LEU A 70 -2.46 -6.11 5.70
C LEU A 70 -2.11 -7.40 4.93
N ASN A 71 -0.97 -8.04 5.22
CA ASN A 71 -0.50 -9.27 4.55
C ASN A 71 -0.50 -9.21 3.01
N GLY A 72 -0.34 -8.00 2.45
CA GLY A 72 -0.40 -7.77 1.02
C GLY A 72 0.90 -8.14 0.28
N ARG A 73 0.95 -7.82 -1.02
CA ARG A 73 2.08 -8.17 -1.89
C ARG A 73 3.04 -7.01 -2.13
N ILE A 74 2.57 -5.76 -2.00
CA ILE A 74 3.35 -4.55 -2.24
C ILE A 74 4.45 -4.43 -1.18
N ARG A 75 5.69 -4.21 -1.63
CA ARG A 75 6.84 -4.01 -0.76
C ARG A 75 6.88 -2.55 -0.30
N TRP A 76 7.21 -2.31 0.96
CA TRP A 76 7.36 -0.95 1.48
C TRP A 76 8.45 -0.15 0.76
N SER A 77 9.51 -0.82 0.30
CA SER A 77 10.60 -0.19 -0.44
C SER A 77 10.23 0.28 -1.85
N SER A 78 9.09 -0.15 -2.40
CA SER A 78 8.61 0.33 -3.70
C SER A 78 7.71 1.57 -3.60
N LEU A 79 7.48 2.07 -2.39
CA LEU A 79 6.61 3.22 -2.13
C LEU A 79 7.47 4.39 -1.63
N GLU A 80 7.32 5.57 -2.23
CA GLU A 80 7.79 6.81 -1.60
C GLU A 80 6.62 7.39 -0.83
N ILE A 81 6.71 7.40 0.50
CA ILE A 81 5.63 7.86 1.37
C ILE A 81 6.11 9.08 2.14
N SER A 82 5.28 10.12 2.16
CA SER A 82 5.51 11.31 2.97
C SER A 82 4.26 11.68 3.76
N SER A 83 4.46 12.15 4.98
CA SER A 83 3.42 12.71 5.85
C SER A 83 4.00 13.90 6.59
N GLN A 84 3.19 14.92 6.84
CA GLN A 84 3.59 16.04 7.68
C GLN A 84 3.50 15.69 9.17
N GLN A 85 2.65 14.72 9.51
CA GLN A 85 2.36 14.29 10.87
C GLN A 85 3.33 13.24 11.39
N GLY A 86 4.23 12.70 10.56
CA GLY A 86 5.17 11.68 11.02
C GLY A 86 5.94 11.00 9.90
N THR A 87 6.60 9.90 10.27
CA THR A 87 7.44 9.10 9.37
C THR A 87 6.98 7.67 9.32
N ILE A 88 6.99 7.07 8.13
CA ILE A 88 6.71 5.66 7.92
C ILE A 88 8.00 4.92 7.59
N TYR A 89 8.25 3.82 8.31
CA TYR A 89 9.33 2.91 8.02
C TYR A 89 8.84 1.46 8.06
N ASN A 90 8.93 0.77 6.92
CA ASN A 90 8.54 -0.64 6.77
C ASN A 90 7.15 -0.98 7.36
N GLY A 91 6.17 -0.09 7.16
CA GLY A 91 4.81 -0.27 7.67
C GLY A 91 4.59 0.09 9.13
N GLN A 92 5.60 0.64 9.81
CA GLN A 92 5.44 1.29 11.10
C GLN A 92 5.34 2.80 10.89
N PHE A 93 4.23 3.39 11.32
CA PHE A 93 4.04 4.83 11.32
C PHE A 93 4.37 5.38 12.71
N THR A 94 5.42 6.18 12.79
CA THR A 94 5.74 6.95 14.00
C THR A 94 5.29 8.38 13.79
N PHE A 95 4.31 8.81 14.58
CA PHE A 95 3.65 10.10 14.42
C PHE A 95 3.96 11.06 15.56
N ASP A 96 3.91 12.34 15.23
CA ASP A 96 3.95 13.44 16.16
C ASP A 96 2.52 13.75 16.60
N ARG A 97 2.22 13.48 17.88
CA ARG A 97 0.88 13.66 18.45
C ARG A 97 0.40 15.10 18.36
N GLY A 98 1.27 16.09 18.50
CA GLY A 98 0.90 17.50 18.37
C GLY A 98 0.43 17.81 16.95
N LYS A 99 1.20 17.39 15.95
CA LYS A 99 0.84 17.61 14.54
C LYS A 99 -0.42 16.86 14.10
N VAL A 100 -0.66 15.67 14.65
CA VAL A 100 -1.91 14.93 14.44
C VAL A 100 -3.09 15.66 15.06
N TRP A 101 -2.92 16.18 16.28
CA TRP A 101 -3.94 16.95 16.99
C TRP A 101 -4.32 18.22 16.22
N ASP A 102 -3.32 18.98 15.78
CA ASP A 102 -3.50 20.19 14.98
C ASP A 102 -4.20 19.92 13.64
N ASN A 103 -4.10 18.68 13.14
CA ASN A 103 -4.77 18.21 11.93
C ASN A 103 -6.04 17.38 12.23
N ASN A 104 -6.80 17.76 13.27
CA ASN A 104 -8.09 17.15 13.61
C ASN A 104 -8.01 15.63 13.78
N HIS A 105 -6.97 15.15 14.46
CA HIS A 105 -6.70 13.73 14.70
C HIS A 105 -6.48 12.89 13.44
N GLN A 106 -6.05 13.50 12.34
CA GLN A 106 -5.77 12.82 11.09
C GLN A 106 -4.29 12.87 10.72
N ALA A 107 -3.78 11.76 10.19
CA ALA A 107 -2.51 11.72 9.49
C ALA A 107 -2.76 11.70 7.98
N ALA A 108 -2.22 12.70 7.28
CA ALA A 108 -2.31 12.79 5.83
C ALA A 108 -1.07 12.16 5.19
N PHE A 109 -1.28 11.33 4.19
CA PHE A 109 -0.22 10.65 3.45
C PHE A 109 -0.26 11.01 1.98
N LYS A 110 0.93 11.31 1.44
CA LYS A 110 1.18 11.34 -0.01
C LYS A 110 2.05 10.14 -0.34
N ILE A 111 1.53 9.27 -1.19
CA ILE A 111 2.15 8.00 -1.54
C ILE A 111 2.39 7.98 -3.03
N LYS A 112 3.65 7.82 -3.42
CA LYS A 112 4.04 7.67 -4.81
C LYS A 112 4.31 6.19 -5.10
N ILE A 113 3.65 5.68 -6.13
CA ILE A 113 3.80 4.31 -6.63
C ILE A 113 3.85 4.37 -8.16
N ASP A 114 4.82 3.71 -8.76
CA ASP A 114 5.03 3.68 -10.22
C ASP A 114 4.97 5.08 -10.88
N GLY A 115 5.58 6.08 -10.23
CA GLY A 115 5.66 7.46 -10.71
C GLY A 115 4.40 8.31 -10.49
N ARG A 116 3.31 7.75 -9.93
CA ARG A 116 2.07 8.48 -9.66
C ARG A 116 1.89 8.71 -8.17
N THR A 117 1.48 9.92 -7.81
CA THR A 117 1.21 10.29 -6.42
C THR A 117 -0.28 10.20 -6.13
N VAL A 118 -0.63 9.54 -5.03
CA VAL A 118 -2.00 9.43 -4.52
C VAL A 118 -1.99 9.90 -3.07
N SER A 119 -3.09 10.51 -2.63
CA SER A 119 -3.23 11.00 -1.25
C SER A 119 -4.30 10.22 -0.51
N CYS A 120 -4.10 10.00 0.79
CA CYS A 120 -5.09 9.40 1.67
C CYS A 120 -4.91 9.89 3.11
N ASN A 121 -5.98 9.82 3.90
CA ASN A 121 -5.98 10.22 5.30
C ASN A 121 -6.30 9.04 6.21
N LEU A 122 -5.60 8.96 7.34
CA LEU A 122 -5.85 8.01 8.41
C LEU A 122 -6.38 8.78 9.63
N SER A 123 -7.58 8.46 10.08
CA SER A 123 -8.07 8.95 11.37
C SER A 123 -7.47 8.12 12.48
N LEU A 124 -6.85 8.79 13.45
CA LEU A 124 -6.33 8.16 14.66
C LEU A 124 -7.34 8.35 15.79
N PRO A 125 -7.62 7.30 16.59
CA PRO A 125 -8.47 7.48 17.76
C PRO A 125 -7.71 8.31 18.79
N TYR A 126 -8.49 9.00 19.63
CA TYR A 126 -7.97 9.89 20.66
C TYR A 126 -8.81 9.69 21.93
N ALA A 127 -8.17 9.85 23.09
CA ALA A 127 -8.86 9.72 24.36
C ALA A 127 -9.73 10.97 24.60
N GLU A 128 -11.05 10.80 24.54
CA GLU A 128 -12.01 11.88 24.86
C GLU A 128 -12.12 12.11 26.38
N HIS A 129 -12.16 11.02 27.15
CA HIS A 129 -12.33 11.06 28.60
C HIS A 129 -11.51 9.96 29.28
N ILE A 130 -10.85 10.30 30.39
CA ILE A 130 -10.20 9.33 31.27
C ILE A 130 -10.95 9.33 32.59
N ARG A 131 -11.47 8.18 33.00
CA ARG A 131 -12.10 8.00 34.31
C ARG A 131 -11.11 7.34 35.26
N PHE A 132 -10.78 8.03 36.34
CA PHE A 132 -10.00 7.46 37.43
C PHE A 132 -10.97 7.02 38.53
N ASN A 133 -11.10 5.71 38.75
CA ASN A 133 -11.76 5.21 39.94
C ASN A 133 -10.76 5.32 41.09
N LEU A 134 -11.00 6.29 41.98
CA LEU A 134 -10.19 6.45 43.18
C LEU A 134 -10.60 5.39 44.21
N TYR A 135 -9.90 4.26 44.24
CA TYR A 135 -10.01 3.30 45.33
C TYR A 135 -9.20 3.82 46.51
N THR A 136 -9.80 4.70 47.30
CA THR A 136 -9.30 5.01 48.65
C THR A 136 -9.80 3.91 49.57
N ASP A 137 -9.16 2.75 49.51
CA ASP A 137 -9.37 1.70 50.50
C ASP A 137 -8.02 1.32 51.12
N SER A 138 -8.02 1.23 52.45
CA SER A 138 -6.92 0.93 53.38
C SER A 138 -5.82 1.98 53.62
N LEU A 139 -6.17 3.08 54.31
CA LEU A 139 -5.34 3.58 55.43
C LEU A 139 -6.11 3.28 56.72
N LYS A 140 -5.86 2.14 57.35
CA LYS A 140 -6.32 1.83 58.71
C LYS A 140 -5.23 1.09 59.47
#